data_AF-A0A0L0FEW2-F1
#
_entry.id   AF-A0A0L0FEW2-F1
#
_cell.length_a   1.000
_cell.length_b   1.000
_cell.length_c   1.000
_cell.angle_alpha   90.00
_cell.angle_beta   90.00
_cell.angle_gamma   90.00
#
_symmetry.space_group_name_H-M   'P 1'
#
loop_
_entity.id
_entity.type
_entity.pdbx_description
1 polymer ?
#
loop_
_entity_poly.entity_id
_entity_poly.type
_entity_poly.pdbx_seq_one_letter_code
_entity_poly.pdbx_strand_id
1 'polypeptide(L)'
;MPLSRIPIQHSHTSIAHLPLTNQACIYPRKHLKQNPPHIHSQDGNAEGSGGDVRRGLGLAAVWVARNRFAVLDKSNVILVKDLKNEITKKITPPHAATDMIFNAGTGQLLLRSEDTMSLFDLQQKKVMAEATIIGVKYVVWSPDQQFVAMLSKHAITICNRKLKQLCTFHETIRVKSGAWDENGVFIYTTLNHIKFALLSGDNGEGFTAPSRGVPYTQVWQSNCRLAGEHCAAGAFDVAAQILNTQIGVVNFEPLRPLFLGTASATQTAVQGFATLPCMINAVHGNWQEAGPKNGIPITSVSLDSLLTRLQSAYQATTSGKFALSLSHFRQIILAIPLLVVEGKRELNDAQQLVSICKEYVTGISMELMRKDLPKSNLQEQLRVCELAAYFTHCNLQPMHLILTVCVMWSVMGDTW
;
A
#
# COMPACT_ATOMS: atom_id res chain seq x y z
N MET A 1 6.57 22.15 15.37
CA MET A 1 6.19 20.82 15.89
C MET A 1 7.38 19.87 15.82
N PRO A 2 8.03 19.47 16.92
CA PRO A 2 9.02 18.41 16.87
C PRO A 2 8.34 17.06 17.13
N LEU A 3 8.40 16.19 16.13
CA LEU A 3 7.98 14.79 16.17
C LEU A 3 8.92 13.99 17.10
N SER A 4 8.52 13.78 18.35
CA SER A 4 9.15 12.81 19.24
C SER A 4 8.75 11.37 18.81
N ARG A 5 9.73 10.55 18.39
CA ARG A 5 9.54 9.15 17.93
C ARG A 5 10.17 8.10 18.88
N ILE A 6 9.33 7.09 19.18
CA ILE A 6 9.47 5.61 19.35
C ILE A 6 10.82 5.00 19.82
N PRO A 7 10.84 4.06 20.82
CA PRO A 7 12.08 3.42 21.28
C PRO A 7 12.16 1.97 20.75
N ILE A 8 13.32 1.56 20.23
CA ILE A 8 13.59 0.15 19.91
C ILE A 8 14.95 -0.26 20.46
N GLN A 9 14.97 -1.46 21.07
CA GLN A 9 16.08 -2.11 21.75
C GLN A 9 17.31 -2.33 20.86
N HIS A 10 18.49 -2.16 21.47
CA HIS A 10 19.82 -2.59 21.03
C HIS A 10 20.22 -2.27 19.57
N SER A 11 20.82 -1.09 19.34
CA SER A 11 21.84 -0.85 18.28
C SER A 11 22.40 0.58 18.27
N HIS A 12 23.53 0.73 17.57
CA HIS A 12 24.34 1.94 17.35
C HIS A 12 23.55 3.24 17.14
N THR A 13 23.89 4.26 17.92
CA THR A 13 23.34 5.62 17.90
C THR A 13 24.23 6.58 17.09
N SER A 14 23.64 7.31 16.15
CA SER A 14 24.26 8.40 15.37
C SER A 14 23.73 9.75 15.85
N ILE A 15 24.60 10.75 15.95
CA ILE A 15 24.24 12.13 16.33
C ILE A 15 24.29 13.01 15.07
N ALA A 16 23.22 13.74 14.77
CA ALA A 16 23.20 14.71 13.66
C ALA A 16 22.86 16.13 14.16
N HIS A 17 23.61 17.13 13.69
CA HIS A 17 23.44 18.54 14.00
C HIS A 17 22.55 19.21 12.94
N LEU A 18 21.41 19.80 13.34
CA LEU A 18 20.56 20.59 12.46
C LEU A 18 20.78 22.10 12.73
N PRO A 19 21.23 22.91 11.74
CA PRO A 19 21.61 24.30 11.97
C PRO A 19 20.45 25.25 12.34
N LEU A 20 19.20 24.87 12.08
CA LEU A 20 18.05 25.79 12.14
C LEU A 20 17.29 25.79 13.47
N THR A 21 17.58 24.90 14.42
CA THR A 21 16.83 24.81 15.68
C THR A 21 17.68 24.68 16.95
N ASN A 22 19.01 24.68 16.84
CA ASN A 22 19.92 24.43 17.98
C ASN A 22 19.56 23.15 18.78
N GLN A 23 18.88 22.19 18.13
CA GLN A 23 18.53 20.88 18.68
C GLN A 23 19.19 19.80 17.82
N ALA A 24 19.93 18.91 18.46
CA ALA A 24 20.56 17.76 17.80
C ALA A 24 19.77 16.48 18.10
N CYS A 25 19.43 15.74 17.05
CA CYS A 25 18.69 14.49 17.13
C CYS A 25 19.65 13.29 17.11
N ILE A 26 19.33 12.26 17.89
CA ILE A 26 20.12 11.04 18.01
C ILE A 26 19.30 9.87 17.45
N TYR A 27 19.83 9.18 16.43
CA TYR A 27 19.15 8.11 15.71
C TYR A 27 19.80 6.74 15.93
N PRO A 28 19.07 5.70 16.36
CA PRO A 28 19.51 4.31 16.24
C PRO A 28 19.20 3.73 14.84
N ARG A 29 20.17 3.05 14.21
CA ARG A 29 20.23 2.81 12.75
C ARG A 29 19.53 1.54 12.19
N LYS A 30 18.61 0.87 12.89
CA LYS A 30 18.20 -0.49 12.45
C LYS A 30 17.17 -0.62 11.31
N HIS A 31 16.64 0.45 10.70
CA HIS A 31 15.68 0.30 9.57
C HIS A 31 15.89 1.20 8.33
N LEU A 32 17.06 1.82 8.14
CA LEU A 32 17.39 2.42 6.82
C LEU A 32 17.82 1.32 5.83
N LYS A 33 16.86 0.54 5.34
CA LYS A 33 17.03 -0.33 4.15
C LYS A 33 16.33 0.21 2.90
N GLN A 34 15.81 1.43 2.93
CA GLN A 34 15.35 2.13 1.74
C GLN A 34 15.96 3.53 1.73
N ASN A 35 16.57 3.89 0.59
CA ASN A 35 17.08 5.23 0.35
C ASN A 35 16.00 6.26 0.67
N PRO A 36 16.32 7.37 1.38
CA PRO A 36 15.34 8.43 1.55
C PRO A 36 15.05 9.09 0.19
N PRO A 37 13.80 9.51 -0.08
CA PRO A 37 13.48 10.27 -1.27
C PRO A 37 14.23 11.61 -1.22
N HIS A 38 14.84 11.97 -2.34
CA HIS A 38 15.45 13.28 -2.55
C HIS A 38 14.39 14.37 -2.32
N ILE A 39 14.52 15.12 -1.23
CA ILE A 39 13.80 16.38 -1.07
C ILE A 39 14.63 17.42 -1.82
N HIS A 40 14.24 17.71 -3.06
CA HIS A 40 14.67 18.93 -3.73
C HIS A 40 13.88 20.10 -3.12
N SER A 41 14.56 20.94 -2.35
CA SER A 41 14.21 22.36 -2.26
C SER A 41 15.12 23.12 -3.21
N GLN A 42 14.57 23.57 -4.33
CA GLN A 42 15.17 24.64 -5.13
C GLN A 42 15.05 25.95 -4.35
N ASP A 43 16.18 26.47 -3.90
CA ASP A 43 16.67 27.84 -4.12
C ASP A 43 17.56 28.31 -2.97
N GLY A 44 18.77 28.74 -3.33
CA GLY A 44 19.70 29.47 -2.46
C GLY A 44 21.04 28.76 -2.23
N ASN A 45 22.06 29.20 -2.97
CA ASN A 45 23.48 28.87 -2.79
C ASN A 45 23.90 28.81 -1.31
N ALA A 46 24.19 27.61 -0.82
CA ALA A 46 25.10 27.40 0.31
C ALA A 46 25.77 26.04 0.14
N GLU A 47 26.99 26.04 -0.42
CA GLU A 47 27.91 24.92 -0.33
C GLU A 47 28.30 24.71 1.14
N GLY A 48 27.48 23.95 1.87
CA GLY A 48 27.83 23.43 3.18
C GLY A 48 28.75 22.23 3.01
N SER A 49 30.06 22.45 3.17
CA SER A 49 31.10 21.41 3.29
C SER A 49 30.58 20.18 4.06
N GLY A 50 30.64 19.00 3.43
CA GLY A 50 30.30 17.73 4.06
C GLY A 50 31.19 17.50 5.29
N GLY A 51 30.62 17.70 6.48
CA GLY A 51 31.34 17.44 7.73
C GLY A 51 31.60 15.95 7.93
N ASP A 52 32.83 15.61 8.31
CA ASP A 52 33.24 14.25 8.66
C ASP A 52 32.28 13.59 9.66
N VAL A 53 31.61 12.53 9.23
CA VAL A 53 30.70 11.76 10.09
C VAL A 53 31.51 10.84 11.00
N ARG A 54 31.63 11.20 12.28
CA ARG A 54 32.35 10.41 13.30
C ARG A 54 31.42 9.42 13.99
N ARG A 55 31.95 8.25 14.36
CA ARG A 55 31.22 7.15 15.04
C ARG A 55 31.83 6.83 16.40
N GLY A 56 31.00 6.38 17.34
CA GLY A 56 31.43 5.96 18.68
C GLY A 56 30.51 4.89 19.27
N LEU A 57 31.01 4.16 20.28
CA LEU A 57 30.24 3.16 21.03
C LEU A 57 29.70 3.78 22.33
N GLY A 58 28.48 3.37 22.72
CA GLY A 58 27.81 3.77 23.96
C GLY A 58 26.39 3.19 24.04
N LEU A 59 25.84 3.12 25.26
CA LEU A 59 24.44 2.76 25.55
C LEU A 59 23.50 3.91 25.18
N ALA A 60 23.91 5.14 25.50
CA ALA A 60 23.20 6.37 25.21
C ALA A 60 24.19 7.52 25.05
N ALA A 61 23.83 8.55 24.29
CA ALA A 61 24.60 9.76 24.14
C ALA A 61 23.66 10.96 24.21
N VAL A 62 24.13 12.10 24.72
CA VAL A 62 23.33 13.33 24.87
C VAL A 62 24.25 14.55 24.80
N TRP A 63 23.84 15.62 24.13
CA TRP A 63 24.56 16.89 24.18
C TRP A 63 24.44 17.58 25.53
N VAL A 64 25.57 18.03 26.06
CA VAL A 64 25.66 18.71 27.37
C VAL A 64 26.20 20.12 27.25
N ALA A 65 26.74 20.49 26.09
CA ALA A 65 27.09 21.85 25.71
C ALA A 65 27.14 21.93 24.17
N ARG A 66 27.29 23.14 23.60
CA ARG A 66 27.40 23.35 22.15
C ARG A 66 28.48 22.47 21.49
N ASN A 67 29.62 22.29 22.18
CA ASN A 67 30.79 21.57 21.66
C ASN A 67 31.12 20.30 22.45
N ARG A 68 30.21 19.81 23.30
CA ARG A 68 30.46 18.62 24.14
C ARG A 68 29.21 17.76 24.29
N PHE A 69 29.41 16.44 24.26
CA PHE A 69 28.35 15.47 24.50
C PHE A 69 28.79 14.43 25.53
N ALA A 70 27.86 13.94 26.33
CA ALA A 70 28.05 12.85 27.25
C ALA A 70 27.68 11.52 26.57
N VAL A 71 28.41 10.46 26.87
CA VAL A 71 28.13 9.09 26.45
C VAL A 71 28.13 8.19 27.67
N LEU A 72 27.06 7.43 27.87
CA LEU A 72 27.04 6.33 28.84
C LEU A 72 27.65 5.10 28.16
N ASP A 73 28.79 4.63 28.64
CA ASP A 73 29.46 3.44 28.12
C ASP A 73 28.90 2.14 28.73
N LYS A 74 29.14 0.99 28.09
CA LYS A 74 28.76 -0.34 28.58
C LYS A 74 29.35 -0.69 29.94
N SER A 75 30.47 -0.06 30.29
CA SER A 75 31.14 -0.20 31.59
C SER A 75 30.45 0.59 32.72
N ASN A 76 29.26 1.15 32.45
CA ASN A 76 28.51 2.05 33.32
C ASN A 76 29.30 3.30 33.76
N VAL A 77 29.94 3.97 32.81
CA VAL A 77 30.69 5.20 33.03
C VAL A 77 30.23 6.28 32.06
N ILE A 78 30.09 7.51 32.55
CA ILE A 78 29.76 8.68 31.73
C ILE A 78 31.05 9.29 31.20
N LEU A 79 31.19 9.33 29.88
CA LEU A 79 32.31 9.92 29.15
C LEU A 79 31.85 11.24 28.53
N VAL A 80 32.43 12.37 28.94
CA VAL A 80 32.21 13.66 28.29
C VAL A 80 33.21 13.80 27.16
N LYS A 81 32.73 13.87 25.93
CA LYS A 81 33.52 13.96 24.71
C LYS A 81 33.34 15.31 24.03
N ASP A 82 34.37 15.75 23.31
CA ASP A 82 34.32 16.92 22.44
C ASP A 82 33.86 16.55 21.02
N LEU A 83 33.82 17.52 20.10
CA LEU A 83 33.45 17.29 18.70
C LEU A 83 34.40 16.33 17.96
N LYS A 84 35.63 16.13 18.45
CA LYS A 84 36.65 15.21 17.91
C LYS A 84 36.55 13.79 18.46
N ASN A 85 35.52 13.49 19.27
CA ASN A 85 35.39 12.24 20.04
C ASN A 85 36.46 12.04 21.12
N GLU A 86 37.23 13.08 21.46
CA GLU A 86 38.23 13.02 22.51
C GLU A 86 37.56 13.08 23.89
N ILE A 87 37.97 12.19 24.79
CA ILE A 87 37.40 12.12 26.14
C ILE A 87 38.00 13.24 26.98
N THR A 88 37.16 14.20 27.34
CA THR A 88 37.53 15.34 28.20
C THR A 88 37.31 15.06 29.69
N LYS A 89 36.30 14.23 30.03
CA LYS A 89 36.04 13.82 31.42
C LYS A 89 35.50 12.39 31.47
N LYS A 90 35.89 11.68 32.53
CA LYS A 90 35.34 10.37 32.92
C LYS A 90 34.67 10.51 34.29
N ILE A 91 33.40 10.13 34.39
CA ILE A 91 32.57 10.32 35.58
C ILE A 91 31.82 9.01 35.87
N THR A 92 31.91 8.53 37.10
CA THR A 92 31.09 7.41 37.58
C THR A 92 29.70 7.93 37.94
N PRO A 93 28.61 7.34 37.43
CA PRO A 93 27.26 7.67 37.87
C PRO A 93 27.11 7.52 39.39
N PRO A 94 26.21 8.29 40.02
CA PRO A 94 25.93 8.17 41.45
C PRO A 94 25.35 6.80 41.83
N HIS A 95 24.63 6.15 40.90
CA HIS A 95 23.98 4.87 41.08
C HIS A 95 24.58 3.82 40.16
N ALA A 96 24.95 2.66 40.71
CA ALA A 96 25.56 1.56 39.94
C ALA A 96 24.61 0.89 38.93
N ALA A 97 23.30 1.13 39.05
CA ALA A 97 22.27 0.63 38.15
C ALA A 97 21.83 1.65 37.09
N THR A 98 22.57 2.76 36.91
CA THR A 98 22.26 3.73 35.85
C THR A 98 22.33 3.09 34.46
N ASP A 99 21.25 3.13 33.69
CA ASP A 99 21.15 2.43 32.41
C ASP A 99 20.78 3.36 31.23
N MET A 100 20.41 4.62 31.51
CA MET A 100 20.06 5.63 30.50
C MET A 100 20.41 7.04 30.96
N ILE A 101 20.79 7.90 30.01
CA ILE A 101 21.01 9.34 30.22
C ILE A 101 20.10 10.17 29.33
N PHE A 102 19.59 11.27 29.86
CA PHE A 102 18.74 12.25 29.16
C PHE A 102 19.28 13.66 29.31
N ASN A 103 18.93 14.54 28.37
CA ASN A 103 19.27 15.96 28.43
C ASN A 103 18.54 16.62 29.60
N ALA A 104 19.23 17.49 30.34
CA ALA A 104 18.66 18.30 31.42
C ALA A 104 19.14 19.76 31.39
N GLY A 105 19.48 20.26 30.21
CA GLY A 105 20.09 21.57 30.02
C GLY A 105 21.62 21.53 29.96
N THR A 106 22.24 22.70 29.78
CA THR A 106 23.68 22.83 29.61
C THR A 106 24.42 22.43 30.90
N GLY A 107 25.32 21.46 30.80
CA GLY A 107 26.15 20.97 31.90
C GLY A 107 25.47 19.98 32.84
N GLN A 108 24.20 19.63 32.60
CA GLN A 108 23.40 18.76 33.47
C GLN A 108 22.86 17.55 32.70
N LEU A 109 22.67 16.45 33.41
CA LEU A 109 22.07 15.22 32.89
C LEU A 109 20.96 14.74 33.81
N LEU A 110 19.96 14.11 33.22
CA LEU A 110 19.05 13.23 33.94
C LEU A 110 19.53 11.79 33.78
N LEU A 111 19.76 11.12 34.90
CA LEU A 111 20.21 9.74 34.96
C LEU A 111 19.06 8.86 35.40
N ARG A 112 18.77 7.81 34.65
CA ARG A 112 17.81 6.79 35.05
C ARG A 112 18.55 5.62 35.65
N SER A 113 18.14 5.23 36.85
CA SER A 113 18.50 3.96 37.51
C SER A 113 17.20 3.27 37.91
N GLU A 114 17.14 1.94 37.91
CA GLU A 114 15.95 1.08 38.19
C GLU A 114 14.59 1.81 38.44
N ASP A 115 14.44 2.43 39.60
CA ASP A 115 13.25 3.15 40.08
C ASP A 115 13.46 4.66 40.31
N THR A 116 14.64 5.20 40.02
CA THR A 116 15.07 6.57 40.35
C THR A 116 15.54 7.37 39.13
N MET A 117 15.15 8.64 39.13
CA MET A 117 15.61 9.67 38.19
C MET A 117 16.42 10.71 38.97
N SER A 118 17.70 10.85 38.64
CA SER A 118 18.62 11.77 39.32
C SER A 118 19.05 12.90 38.38
N LEU A 119 18.88 14.15 38.80
CA LEU A 119 19.44 15.33 38.14
C LEU A 119 20.90 15.49 38.59
N PHE A 120 21.83 15.36 37.67
CA PHE A 120 23.26 15.31 37.94
C PHE A 120 24.01 16.45 37.25
N ASP A 121 24.83 17.17 38.00
CA ASP A 121 25.68 18.25 37.49
C ASP A 121 27.07 17.73 37.11
N LEU A 122 27.46 17.87 35.84
CA LEU A 122 28.74 17.36 35.32
C LEU A 122 29.96 18.18 35.74
N GLN A 123 29.76 19.42 36.18
CA GLN A 123 30.84 20.28 36.66
C GLN A 123 31.14 19.98 38.12
N GLN A 124 30.11 19.98 38.95
CA GLN A 124 30.20 19.71 40.39
C GLN A 124 30.32 18.22 40.72
N LYS A 125 29.99 17.33 39.77
CA LYS A 125 29.92 15.87 39.94
C LYS A 125 29.02 15.48 41.11
N LYS A 126 27.88 16.16 41.23
CA LYS A 126 26.96 16.04 42.35
C LYS A 126 25.53 15.84 41.86
N VAL A 127 24.78 15.04 42.60
CA VAL A 127 23.32 14.91 42.46
C VAL A 127 22.66 16.17 43.02
N MET A 128 21.91 16.87 42.18
CA MET A 128 21.21 18.10 42.53
C MET A 128 19.80 17.83 43.06
N ALA A 129 19.14 16.81 42.51
CA ALA A 129 17.80 16.39 42.92
C ALA A 129 17.55 14.94 42.46
N GLU A 130 16.61 14.26 43.11
CA GLU A 130 16.17 12.91 42.75
C GLU A 130 14.66 12.78 42.87
N ALA A 131 14.07 11.92 42.04
CA ALA A 131 12.67 11.51 42.12
C ALA A 131 12.54 10.01 41.83
N THR A 132 11.65 9.33 42.56
CA THR A 132 11.33 7.91 42.36
C THR A 132 10.30 7.78 41.24
N ILE A 133 10.74 7.47 40.01
CA ILE A 133 9.90 7.35 38.82
C ILE A 133 10.35 6.14 38.00
N ILE A 134 9.45 5.17 37.86
CA ILE A 134 9.78 3.86 37.29
C ILE A 134 9.63 3.85 35.77
N GLY A 135 10.61 3.27 35.09
CA GLY A 135 10.49 2.86 33.68
C GLY A 135 10.37 4.03 32.70
N VAL A 136 10.94 5.19 33.03
CA VAL A 136 10.98 6.38 32.17
C VAL A 136 11.68 6.03 30.86
N LYS A 137 10.98 6.20 29.74
CA LYS A 137 11.51 5.96 28.39
C LYS A 137 11.88 7.24 27.69
N TYR A 138 11.18 8.33 27.98
CA TYR A 138 11.42 9.62 27.38
C TYR A 138 11.29 10.74 28.41
N VAL A 139 11.99 11.82 28.12
CA VAL A 139 12.02 13.03 28.92
C VAL A 139 11.82 14.20 27.97
N VAL A 140 10.87 15.07 28.29
CA VAL A 140 10.56 16.25 27.49
C VAL A 140 10.49 17.46 28.41
N TRP A 141 11.46 18.36 28.26
CA TRP A 141 11.53 19.61 29.00
C TRP A 141 10.65 20.69 28.36
N SER A 142 10.07 21.55 29.20
CA SER A 142 9.41 22.78 28.74
C SER A 142 10.43 23.73 28.09
N PRO A 143 10.00 24.62 27.17
CA PRO A 143 10.92 25.52 26.47
C PRO A 143 11.78 26.39 27.40
N ASP A 144 11.22 26.76 28.55
CA ASP A 144 11.86 27.56 29.61
C ASP A 144 12.65 26.73 30.64
N GLN A 145 12.72 25.41 30.46
CA GLN A 145 13.39 24.45 31.36
C GLN A 145 12.88 24.47 32.81
N GLN A 146 11.66 24.95 33.06
CA GLN A 146 11.07 24.96 34.41
C GLN A 146 10.39 23.64 34.77
N PHE A 147 9.88 22.92 33.78
CA PHE A 147 9.12 21.67 33.94
C PHE A 147 9.67 20.57 33.05
N VAL A 148 9.53 19.33 33.52
CA VAL A 148 9.94 18.13 32.81
C VAL A 148 8.83 17.10 32.86
N ALA A 149 8.42 16.61 31.69
CA ALA A 149 7.52 15.48 31.55
C ALA A 149 8.34 14.21 31.31
N MET A 150 8.16 13.22 32.17
CA MET A 150 8.80 11.91 32.09
C MET A 150 7.77 10.87 31.68
N LEU A 151 7.98 10.25 30.52
CA LEU A 151 7.02 9.34 29.90
C LEU A 151 7.48 7.89 30.08
N SER A 152 6.70 7.13 30.83
CA SER A 152 6.80 5.68 30.96
C SER A 152 5.84 4.99 29.98
N LYS A 153 5.74 3.65 30.02
CA LYS A 153 4.87 2.91 29.07
C LYS A 153 3.40 3.36 29.16
N HIS A 154 2.89 3.55 30.37
CA HIS A 154 1.49 3.82 30.67
C HIS A 154 1.32 4.99 31.65
N ALA A 155 2.37 5.78 31.85
CA ALA A 155 2.34 6.89 32.80
C ALA A 155 3.13 8.08 32.29
N ILE A 156 2.69 9.28 32.66
CA ILE A 156 3.37 10.54 32.41
C ILE A 156 3.51 11.23 33.75
N THR A 157 4.73 11.42 34.23
CA THR A 157 5.02 12.12 35.49
C THR A 157 5.63 13.47 35.17
N ILE A 158 5.00 14.55 35.64
CA ILE A 158 5.50 15.91 35.48
C ILE A 158 6.19 16.34 36.77
N CYS A 159 7.42 16.83 36.63
CA CYS A 159 8.20 17.41 37.72
C CYS A 159 8.60 18.85 37.40
N ASN A 160 8.96 19.63 38.41
CA ASN A 160 9.69 20.87 38.21
C ASN A 160 11.19 20.62 37.98
N ARG A 161 11.95 21.68 37.67
CA ARG A 161 13.42 21.64 37.49
C ARG A 161 14.24 21.11 38.67
N LYS A 162 13.64 21.01 39.87
CA LYS A 162 14.26 20.42 41.07
C LYS A 162 13.78 18.99 41.31
N LEU A 163 13.20 18.33 40.30
CA LEU A 163 12.59 17.00 40.37
C LEU A 163 11.53 16.83 41.47
N LYS A 164 10.91 17.92 41.92
CA LYS A 164 9.69 17.80 42.73
C LYS A 164 8.55 17.38 41.80
N GLN A 165 7.99 16.20 42.05
CA GLN A 165 6.82 15.71 41.34
C GLN A 165 5.62 16.63 41.57
N LEU A 166 4.98 17.06 40.48
CA LEU A 166 3.77 17.89 40.48
C LEU A 166 2.53 17.02 40.30
N CYS A 167 2.52 16.17 39.27
CA CYS A 167 1.41 15.28 38.95
C CYS A 167 1.88 14.04 38.18
N THR A 168 1.08 12.99 38.22
CA THR A 168 1.28 11.77 37.42
C THR A 168 -0.04 11.36 36.79
N PHE A 169 -0.02 11.11 35.49
CA PHE A 169 -1.16 10.67 34.69
C PHE A 169 -0.97 9.23 34.29
N HIS A 170 -2.03 8.41 34.40
CA HIS A 170 -2.02 7.02 33.99
C HIS A 170 -2.90 6.80 32.77
N GLU A 171 -2.37 6.06 31.79
CA GLU A 171 -3.02 5.75 30.53
C GLU A 171 -3.12 4.24 30.33
N THR A 172 -4.30 3.75 29.94
CA THR A 172 -4.51 2.34 29.61
C THR A 172 -3.77 1.97 28.31
N ILE A 173 -3.77 2.88 27.34
CA ILE A 173 -3.04 2.74 26.08
C ILE A 173 -1.62 3.28 26.23
N ARG A 174 -0.65 2.64 25.58
CA ARG A 174 0.74 3.08 25.64
C ARG A 174 0.92 4.53 25.16
N VAL A 175 1.63 5.32 25.96
CA VAL A 175 2.07 6.67 25.58
C VAL A 175 3.21 6.56 24.56
N LYS A 176 3.07 7.28 23.43
CA LYS A 176 4.07 7.26 22.34
C LYS A 176 5.06 8.40 22.47
N SER A 177 4.54 9.62 22.67
CA SER A 177 5.32 10.84 22.60
C SER A 177 4.55 12.02 23.20
N GLY A 178 5.23 13.14 23.43
CA GLY A 178 4.60 14.38 23.87
C GLY A 178 5.48 15.61 23.69
N ALA A 179 4.89 16.79 23.85
CA ALA A 179 5.51 18.10 23.71
C ALA A 179 4.79 19.12 24.60
N TRP A 180 5.53 20.13 25.06
CA TRP A 180 4.97 21.27 25.77
C TRP A 180 4.49 22.33 24.78
N ASP A 181 3.33 22.91 25.06
CA ASP A 181 2.87 24.17 24.48
C ASP A 181 3.47 25.37 25.25
N GLU A 182 3.43 26.56 24.64
CA GLU A 182 3.93 27.81 25.21
C GLU A 182 3.20 28.20 26.51
N ASN A 183 1.95 27.76 26.68
CA ASN A 183 1.13 28.05 27.86
C ASN A 183 1.36 27.07 29.03
N GLY A 184 2.36 26.18 28.95
CA GLY A 184 2.63 25.19 30.01
C GLY A 184 1.65 24.00 30.00
N VAL A 185 0.97 23.76 28.88
CA VAL A 185 0.15 22.56 28.66
C VAL A 185 1.01 21.46 28.05
N PHE A 186 0.99 20.26 28.62
CA PHE A 186 1.69 19.11 28.05
C PHE A 186 0.76 18.32 27.14
N ILE A 187 1.03 18.32 25.83
CA ILE A 187 0.27 17.59 24.82
C ILE A 187 0.97 16.26 24.55
N TYR A 188 0.24 15.15 24.61
CA TYR A 188 0.81 13.81 24.37
C TYR A 188 -0.08 12.96 23.48
N THR A 189 0.54 11.95 22.88
CA THR A 189 -0.12 11.06 21.93
C THR A 189 -0.13 9.62 22.43
N THR A 190 -1.27 8.96 22.24
CA THR A 190 -1.45 7.52 22.44
C THR A 190 -1.58 6.82 21.07
N LEU A 191 -2.14 5.61 21.02
CA LEU A 191 -2.45 4.97 19.74
C LEU A 191 -3.53 5.73 18.97
N ASN A 192 -4.55 6.21 19.69
CA ASN A 192 -5.80 6.69 19.11
C ASN A 192 -6.07 8.17 19.39
N HIS A 193 -5.54 8.70 20.49
CA HIS A 193 -5.90 10.04 20.99
C HIS A 193 -4.69 10.97 21.06
N ILE A 194 -4.95 12.24 20.76
CA ILE A 194 -4.11 13.36 21.19
C ILE A 194 -4.78 13.93 22.45
N LYS A 195 -4.05 13.91 23.55
CA LYS A 195 -4.52 14.32 24.87
C LYS A 195 -3.67 15.46 25.41
N PHE A 196 -4.21 16.19 26.38
CA PHE A 196 -3.47 17.20 27.11
C PHE A 196 -3.40 16.84 28.60
N ALA A 197 -2.37 17.37 29.26
CA ALA A 197 -2.10 17.25 30.69
C ALA A 197 -1.69 18.63 31.22
N LEU A 198 -2.32 19.06 32.31
CA LEU A 198 -2.05 20.32 32.97
C LEU A 198 -1.18 20.11 34.21
N LEU A 199 -0.40 21.13 34.57
CA LEU A 199 0.43 21.13 35.78
C LEU A 199 -0.42 20.95 37.06
N SER A 200 -1.70 21.35 37.02
CA SER A 200 -2.67 21.19 38.11
C SER A 200 -3.09 19.73 38.36
N GLY A 201 -2.79 18.80 37.45
CA GLY A 201 -3.19 17.40 37.55
C GLY A 201 -4.42 17.02 36.74
N ASP A 202 -5.02 17.96 36.00
CA ASP A 202 -6.12 17.70 35.07
C ASP A 202 -5.61 17.17 33.72
N ASN A 203 -6.34 16.23 33.12
CA ASN A 203 -6.09 15.73 31.77
C ASN A 203 -7.40 15.59 30.99
N GLY A 204 -7.31 15.57 29.65
CA GLY A 204 -8.49 15.44 28.80
C GLY A 204 -8.18 15.01 27.37
N GLU A 205 -9.23 14.60 26.66
CA GLU A 205 -9.18 14.27 25.24
C GLU A 205 -9.31 15.56 24.41
N GLY A 206 -8.28 15.88 23.63
CA GLY A 206 -8.31 17.07 22.76
C GLY A 206 -8.84 16.76 21.36
N PHE A 207 -8.52 15.58 20.83
CA PHE A 207 -8.90 15.16 19.48
C PHE A 207 -8.96 13.64 19.33
N THR A 208 -10.03 13.15 18.69
CA THR A 208 -10.25 11.74 18.36
C THR A 208 -10.34 11.59 16.84
N ALA A 209 -9.47 10.78 16.25
CA ALA A 209 -9.48 10.53 14.82
C ALA A 209 -10.72 9.71 14.41
N PRO A 210 -11.36 10.01 13.25
CA PRO A 210 -12.53 9.27 12.79
C PRO A 210 -12.19 7.84 12.38
N SER A 211 -13.15 6.93 12.53
CA SER A 211 -13.04 5.55 12.03
C SER A 211 -13.25 5.49 10.52
N ARG A 212 -12.57 4.55 9.85
CA ARG A 212 -12.73 4.28 8.42
C ARG A 212 -14.17 3.84 8.11
N GLY A 213 -14.77 4.40 7.05
CA GLY A 213 -16.06 3.96 6.51
C GLY A 213 -15.99 2.65 5.72
N VAL A 214 -17.15 2.14 5.31
CA VAL A 214 -17.25 0.94 4.47
C VAL A 214 -16.71 1.26 3.06
N PRO A 215 -15.73 0.49 2.53
CA PRO A 215 -15.21 0.72 1.19
C PRO A 215 -16.24 0.33 0.11
N TYR A 216 -16.26 1.04 -1.01
CA TYR A 216 -17.17 0.78 -2.13
C TYR A 216 -17.04 -0.65 -2.68
N THR A 217 -15.85 -1.25 -2.63
CA THR A 217 -15.63 -2.64 -3.08
C THR A 217 -16.44 -3.63 -2.27
N GLN A 218 -16.60 -3.40 -0.97
CA GLN A 218 -17.43 -4.23 -0.11
C GLN A 218 -18.92 -4.02 -0.41
N VAL A 219 -19.33 -2.78 -0.70
CA VAL A 219 -20.71 -2.46 -1.13
C VAL A 219 -21.04 -3.15 -2.45
N TRP A 220 -20.13 -3.10 -3.42
CA TRP A 220 -20.28 -3.79 -4.70
C TRP A 220 -20.42 -5.30 -4.50
N GLN A 221 -19.52 -5.92 -3.73
CA GLN A 221 -19.55 -7.36 -3.50
C GLN A 221 -20.87 -7.85 -2.88
N SER A 222 -21.51 -7.05 -2.01
CA SER A 222 -22.80 -7.41 -1.44
C SER A 222 -23.99 -7.25 -2.39
N ASN A 223 -23.85 -6.40 -3.42
CA ASN A 223 -24.96 -6.06 -4.34
C ASN A 223 -24.88 -6.80 -5.68
N CYS A 224 -23.67 -7.15 -6.14
CA CYS A 224 -23.43 -7.90 -7.38
C CYS A 224 -24.06 -9.29 -7.31
N ARG A 225 -24.52 -9.79 -8.46
CA ARG A 225 -25.11 -11.14 -8.60
C ARG A 225 -24.53 -11.90 -9.78
N LEU A 226 -24.02 -11.20 -10.80
CA LEU A 226 -23.53 -11.79 -12.02
C LEU A 226 -22.00 -11.88 -12.02
N ALA A 227 -21.46 -12.86 -12.76
CA ALA A 227 -20.01 -13.02 -12.88
C ALA A 227 -19.32 -11.77 -13.45
N GLY A 228 -19.93 -11.12 -14.45
CA GLY A 228 -19.44 -9.86 -15.03
C GLY A 228 -19.30 -8.74 -13.99
N GLU A 229 -20.30 -8.59 -13.11
CA GLU A 229 -20.31 -7.57 -12.06
C GLU A 229 -19.25 -7.86 -10.98
N HIS A 230 -19.15 -9.10 -10.51
CA HIS A 230 -18.10 -9.50 -9.55
C HIS A 230 -16.71 -9.31 -10.13
N CYS A 231 -16.54 -9.61 -11.43
CA CYS A 231 -15.31 -9.36 -12.15
C CYS A 231 -14.98 -7.85 -12.19
N ALA A 232 -15.97 -7.02 -12.53
CA ALA A 232 -15.85 -5.57 -12.55
C ALA A 232 -15.53 -4.97 -11.16
N ALA A 233 -16.03 -5.61 -10.09
CA ALA A 233 -15.73 -5.26 -8.71
C ALA A 233 -14.33 -5.72 -8.23
N GLY A 234 -13.59 -6.49 -9.05
CA GLY A 234 -12.31 -7.09 -8.68
C GLY A 234 -12.40 -8.32 -7.78
N ALA A 235 -13.60 -8.88 -7.56
CA ALA A 235 -13.84 -10.12 -6.84
C ALA A 235 -13.70 -11.33 -7.78
N PHE A 236 -12.48 -11.55 -8.28
CA PHE A 236 -12.20 -12.55 -9.32
C PHE A 236 -12.44 -14.00 -8.87
N ASP A 237 -12.23 -14.29 -7.59
CA ASP A 237 -12.52 -15.57 -6.95
C ASP A 237 -14.02 -15.90 -7.02
N VAL A 238 -14.87 -14.95 -6.63
CA VAL A 238 -16.33 -15.10 -6.68
C VAL A 238 -16.82 -15.21 -8.13
N ALA A 239 -16.32 -14.35 -9.02
CA ALA A 239 -16.63 -14.42 -10.44
C ALA A 239 -16.25 -15.78 -11.06
N ALA A 240 -15.06 -16.29 -10.74
CA ALA A 240 -14.60 -17.60 -11.21
C ALA A 240 -15.47 -18.74 -10.66
N GLN A 241 -15.87 -18.70 -9.39
CA GLN A 241 -16.77 -19.68 -8.81
C GLN A 241 -18.14 -19.70 -9.52
N ILE A 242 -18.70 -18.53 -9.82
CA ILE A 242 -19.96 -18.41 -10.56
C ILE A 242 -19.80 -19.01 -11.97
N LEU A 243 -18.75 -18.65 -12.71
CA LEU A 243 -18.50 -19.19 -14.06
C LEU A 243 -18.25 -20.70 -14.05
N ASN A 244 -17.53 -21.22 -13.05
CA ASN A 244 -17.31 -22.66 -12.89
C ASN A 244 -18.64 -23.39 -12.65
N THR A 245 -19.49 -22.85 -11.77
CA THR A 245 -20.76 -23.49 -11.40
C THR A 245 -21.82 -23.39 -12.50
N GLN A 246 -21.90 -22.26 -13.20
CA GLN A 246 -22.96 -22.00 -14.18
C GLN A 246 -22.64 -22.57 -15.57
N ILE A 247 -21.39 -22.46 -16.03
CA ILE A 247 -21.00 -22.82 -17.40
C ILE A 247 -19.77 -23.76 -17.46
N GLY A 248 -19.28 -24.24 -16.32
CA GLY A 248 -18.22 -25.25 -16.29
C GLY A 248 -16.83 -24.75 -16.65
N VAL A 249 -16.53 -23.46 -16.50
CA VAL A 249 -15.17 -22.95 -16.77
C VAL A 249 -14.19 -23.49 -15.73
N VAL A 250 -13.16 -24.19 -16.20
CA VAL A 250 -12.07 -24.72 -15.35
C VAL A 250 -10.75 -23.99 -15.63
N ASN A 251 -10.44 -23.74 -16.91
CA ASN A 251 -9.24 -23.02 -17.30
C ASN A 251 -9.53 -21.52 -17.48
N PHE A 252 -9.11 -20.71 -16.50
CA PHE A 252 -9.30 -19.26 -16.49
C PHE A 252 -8.17 -18.47 -17.18
N GLU A 253 -7.10 -19.14 -17.63
CA GLU A 253 -5.98 -18.49 -18.31
C GLU A 253 -6.43 -17.61 -19.50
N PRO A 254 -7.33 -18.07 -20.40
CA PRO A 254 -7.78 -17.25 -21.53
C PRO A 254 -8.66 -16.06 -21.12
N LEU A 255 -9.27 -16.10 -19.92
CA LEU A 255 -10.14 -15.06 -19.41
C LEU A 255 -9.37 -13.95 -18.67
N ARG A 256 -8.11 -14.18 -18.26
CA ARG A 256 -7.29 -13.20 -17.53
C ARG A 256 -7.28 -11.80 -18.16
N PRO A 257 -7.02 -11.60 -19.47
CA PRO A 257 -6.99 -10.26 -20.04
C PRO A 257 -8.35 -9.56 -19.99
N LEU A 258 -9.44 -10.33 -20.11
CA LEU A 258 -10.80 -9.80 -19.98
C LEU A 258 -11.09 -9.43 -18.52
N PHE A 259 -10.68 -10.25 -17.56
CA PHE A 259 -10.90 -9.98 -16.15
C PHE A 259 -10.21 -8.70 -15.69
N LEU A 260 -8.94 -8.55 -16.04
CA LEU A 260 -8.16 -7.36 -15.73
C LEU A 260 -8.70 -6.13 -16.45
N GLY A 261 -9.07 -6.28 -17.73
CA GLY A 261 -9.67 -5.21 -18.53
C GLY A 261 -10.96 -4.69 -17.90
N THR A 262 -11.89 -5.58 -17.54
CA THR A 262 -13.17 -5.21 -16.92
C THR A 262 -12.97 -4.55 -15.55
N ALA A 263 -12.11 -5.09 -14.68
CA ALA A 263 -11.86 -4.49 -13.37
C ALA A 263 -11.17 -3.12 -13.46
N SER A 264 -10.25 -2.94 -14.41
CA SER A 264 -9.55 -1.65 -14.60
C SER A 264 -10.45 -0.55 -15.12
N ALA A 265 -11.55 -0.89 -15.79
CA ALA A 265 -12.48 0.06 -16.39
C ALA A 265 -13.43 0.71 -15.37
N THR A 266 -13.48 0.23 -14.13
CA THR A 266 -14.48 0.67 -13.13
C THR A 266 -14.01 1.80 -12.23
N GLN A 267 -12.79 2.30 -12.42
CA GLN A 267 -12.18 3.29 -11.55
C GLN A 267 -11.66 4.48 -12.34
N THR A 268 -11.86 5.67 -11.78
CA THR A 268 -11.21 6.90 -12.26
C THR A 268 -10.34 7.48 -11.16
N ALA A 269 -9.26 8.16 -11.53
CA ALA A 269 -8.36 8.81 -10.59
C ALA A 269 -8.46 10.32 -10.76
N VAL A 270 -8.65 11.05 -9.64
CA VAL A 270 -8.71 12.51 -9.63
C VAL A 270 -7.69 13.05 -8.64
N GLN A 271 -6.88 14.00 -9.09
CA GLN A 271 -5.94 14.71 -8.23
C GLN A 271 -6.71 15.69 -7.34
N GLY A 272 -6.61 15.52 -6.02
CA GLY A 272 -7.17 16.48 -5.07
C GLY A 272 -6.23 17.68 -4.88
N PHE A 273 -5.24 17.52 -4.01
CA PHE A 273 -4.21 18.54 -3.77
C PHE A 273 -2.91 18.18 -4.47
N ALA A 274 -2.19 19.17 -5.00
CA ALA A 274 -0.84 18.97 -5.51
C ALA A 274 0.02 18.30 -4.43
N THR A 275 0.79 17.26 -4.81
CA THR A 275 1.68 16.43 -3.96
C THR A 275 1.05 15.34 -3.08
N LEU A 276 -0.29 15.20 -3.05
CA LEU A 276 -0.95 14.06 -2.38
C LEU A 276 -1.30 12.94 -3.38
N PRO A 277 -1.46 11.67 -2.92
CA PRO A 277 -1.95 10.59 -3.77
C PRO A 277 -3.31 10.92 -4.41
N CYS A 278 -3.53 10.44 -5.63
CA CYS A 278 -4.80 10.59 -6.32
C CYS A 278 -5.94 9.94 -5.52
N MET A 279 -7.11 10.57 -5.56
CA MET A 279 -8.34 9.96 -5.09
C MET A 279 -8.85 9.00 -6.15
N ILE A 280 -9.19 7.77 -5.74
CA ILE A 280 -9.81 6.78 -6.61
C ILE A 280 -11.31 6.88 -6.46
N ASN A 281 -12.00 7.14 -7.57
CA ASN A 281 -13.44 7.22 -7.66
C ASN A 281 -13.98 5.97 -8.35
N ALA A 282 -14.92 5.32 -7.68
CA ALA A 282 -15.62 4.15 -8.19
C ALA A 282 -16.72 4.59 -9.17
N VAL A 283 -16.71 4.05 -10.39
CA VAL A 283 -17.73 4.33 -11.40
C VAL A 283 -18.86 3.31 -11.27
N HIS A 284 -20.05 3.80 -10.94
CA HIS A 284 -21.22 2.96 -10.73
C HIS A 284 -22.02 2.82 -12.03
N GLY A 285 -22.46 1.61 -12.36
CA GLY A 285 -23.39 1.38 -13.47
C GLY A 285 -24.76 2.00 -13.18
N ASN A 286 -25.21 1.88 -11.92
CA ASN A 286 -26.47 2.42 -11.42
C ASN A 286 -26.28 3.76 -10.68
N TRP A 287 -25.43 4.65 -11.19
CA TRP A 287 -25.02 5.89 -10.49
C TRP A 287 -26.18 6.79 -10.01
N GLN A 288 -27.33 6.77 -10.68
CA GLN A 288 -28.53 7.54 -10.29
C GLN A 288 -29.16 7.04 -8.99
N GLU A 289 -29.11 5.73 -8.72
CA GLU A 289 -29.81 5.08 -7.60
C GLU A 289 -28.84 4.50 -6.55
N ALA A 290 -27.54 4.48 -6.86
CA ALA A 290 -26.53 3.82 -6.05
C ALA A 290 -26.45 4.35 -4.61
N GLY A 291 -26.46 5.68 -4.44
CA GLY A 291 -26.17 6.31 -3.15
C GLY A 291 -24.91 5.71 -2.48
N PRO A 292 -24.84 5.67 -1.13
CA PRO A 292 -23.69 5.13 -0.40
C PRO A 292 -23.71 3.60 -0.22
N LYS A 293 -24.85 2.93 -0.45
CA LYS A 293 -25.06 1.51 -0.07
C LYS A 293 -25.53 0.59 -1.20
N ASN A 294 -26.05 1.14 -2.29
CA ASN A 294 -26.68 0.36 -3.35
C ASN A 294 -25.86 0.37 -4.65
N GLY A 295 -24.61 0.84 -4.62
CA GLY A 295 -23.75 0.89 -5.80
C GLY A 295 -23.44 -0.50 -6.37
N ILE A 296 -23.36 -0.57 -7.70
CA ILE A 296 -22.92 -1.71 -8.49
C ILE A 296 -21.89 -1.17 -9.51
N PRO A 297 -20.78 -1.89 -9.79
CA PRO A 297 -19.78 -1.44 -10.74
C PRO A 297 -20.35 -1.31 -12.15
N ILE A 298 -19.83 -0.35 -12.92
CA ILE A 298 -20.07 -0.32 -14.37
C ILE A 298 -19.39 -1.51 -15.04
N THR A 299 -20.02 -2.10 -16.06
CA THR A 299 -19.44 -3.20 -16.84
C THR A 299 -19.01 -2.67 -18.21
N SER A 300 -17.78 -2.94 -18.63
CA SER A 300 -17.22 -2.45 -19.90
C SER A 300 -17.59 -3.32 -21.11
N VAL A 301 -18.08 -4.55 -20.89
CA VAL A 301 -18.49 -5.47 -21.94
C VAL A 301 -19.97 -5.25 -22.25
N SER A 302 -20.25 -4.75 -23.46
CA SER A 302 -21.62 -4.51 -23.96
C SER A 302 -21.94 -5.39 -25.16
N LEU A 303 -23.23 -5.70 -25.37
CA LEU A 303 -23.67 -6.52 -26.50
C LEU A 303 -23.30 -5.85 -27.84
N ASP A 304 -23.44 -4.53 -27.92
CA ASP A 304 -23.07 -3.72 -29.09
C ASP A 304 -21.57 -3.87 -29.45
N SER A 305 -20.69 -3.87 -28.43
CA SER A 305 -19.26 -4.07 -28.65
C SER A 305 -18.94 -5.46 -29.22
N LEU A 306 -19.71 -6.49 -28.82
CA LEU A 306 -19.56 -7.85 -29.32
C LEU A 306 -20.08 -7.99 -30.75
N LEU A 307 -21.20 -7.33 -31.08
CA LEU A 307 -21.76 -7.29 -32.44
C LEU A 307 -20.82 -6.56 -33.41
N THR A 308 -20.19 -5.47 -32.97
CA THR A 308 -19.16 -4.78 -33.76
C THR A 308 -17.96 -5.68 -34.04
N ARG A 309 -17.52 -6.46 -33.03
CA ARG A 309 -16.45 -7.46 -33.20
C ARG A 309 -16.87 -8.60 -34.13
N LEU A 310 -18.13 -9.02 -34.10
CA LEU A 310 -18.69 -10.04 -34.98
C LEU A 310 -18.59 -9.61 -36.45
N GLN A 311 -18.94 -8.35 -36.76
CA GLN A 311 -18.81 -7.83 -38.12
C GLN A 311 -17.34 -7.84 -38.61
N SER A 312 -16.40 -7.51 -37.72
CA SER A 312 -14.97 -7.60 -38.03
C SER A 312 -14.52 -9.05 -38.29
N ALA A 313 -15.07 -10.01 -37.56
CA ALA A 313 -14.81 -11.44 -37.76
C ALA A 313 -15.37 -11.92 -39.12
N TYR A 314 -16.55 -11.46 -39.52
CA TYR A 314 -17.11 -11.74 -40.85
C TYR A 314 -16.22 -11.19 -41.96
N GLN A 315 -15.79 -9.92 -41.89
CA GLN A 315 -14.88 -9.33 -42.88
C GLN A 315 -13.54 -10.09 -42.97
N ALA A 316 -12.98 -10.52 -41.83
CA ALA A 316 -11.78 -11.34 -41.80
C ALA A 316 -12.00 -12.72 -42.46
N THR A 317 -13.20 -13.29 -42.33
CA THR A 317 -13.59 -14.55 -42.97
C THR A 317 -13.71 -14.39 -44.48
N THR A 318 -14.41 -13.34 -44.95
CA THR A 318 -14.57 -13.05 -46.38
C THR A 318 -13.22 -12.78 -47.06
N SER A 319 -12.29 -12.12 -46.36
CA SER A 319 -10.94 -11.84 -46.87
C SER A 319 -9.94 -13.01 -46.73
N GLY A 320 -10.39 -14.18 -46.28
CA GLY A 320 -9.55 -15.38 -46.14
C GLY A 320 -8.54 -15.32 -44.99
N LYS A 321 -8.61 -14.32 -44.11
CA LYS A 321 -7.75 -14.17 -42.91
C LYS A 321 -8.27 -15.06 -41.77
N PHE A 322 -8.29 -16.37 -41.99
CA PHE A 322 -8.92 -17.36 -41.11
C PHE A 322 -8.37 -17.37 -39.68
N ALA A 323 -7.05 -17.27 -39.50
CA ALA A 323 -6.44 -17.22 -38.16
C ALA A 323 -6.89 -15.99 -37.36
N LEU A 324 -6.97 -14.83 -38.01
CA LEU A 324 -7.46 -13.59 -37.40
C LEU A 324 -8.96 -13.72 -37.07
N SER A 325 -9.76 -14.20 -38.02
CA SER A 325 -11.19 -14.44 -37.83
C SER A 325 -11.47 -15.37 -36.63
N LEU A 326 -10.76 -16.49 -36.56
CA LEU A 326 -10.86 -17.45 -35.47
C LEU A 326 -10.54 -16.80 -34.10
N SER A 327 -9.52 -15.93 -34.06
CA SER A 327 -9.18 -15.19 -32.84
C SER A 327 -10.31 -14.26 -32.39
N HIS A 328 -10.98 -13.57 -33.32
CA HIS A 328 -12.11 -12.70 -33.01
C HIS A 328 -13.32 -13.49 -32.50
N PHE A 329 -13.70 -14.59 -33.15
CA PHE A 329 -14.81 -15.42 -32.68
C PHE A 329 -14.54 -16.02 -31.29
N ARG A 330 -13.31 -16.48 -31.03
CA ARG A 330 -12.92 -16.97 -29.69
C ARG A 330 -13.00 -15.86 -28.64
N GLN A 331 -12.53 -14.65 -28.95
CA GLN A 331 -12.64 -13.51 -28.03
C GLN A 331 -14.10 -13.15 -27.73
N ILE A 332 -15.00 -13.22 -28.71
CA ILE A 332 -16.44 -13.00 -28.49
C ILE A 332 -16.98 -14.05 -27.51
N ILE A 333 -16.72 -15.34 -27.76
CA ILE A 333 -17.17 -16.44 -26.86
C ILE A 333 -16.67 -16.23 -25.43
N LEU A 334 -15.41 -15.83 -25.25
CA LEU A 334 -14.82 -15.60 -23.94
C LEU A 334 -15.39 -14.35 -23.23
N ALA A 335 -15.88 -13.36 -23.98
CA ALA A 335 -16.44 -12.13 -23.42
C ALA A 335 -17.92 -12.25 -23.05
N ILE A 336 -18.71 -13.10 -23.73
CA ILE A 336 -20.15 -13.29 -23.46
C ILE A 336 -20.46 -13.61 -21.98
N PRO A 337 -19.71 -14.48 -21.27
CA PRO A 337 -19.98 -14.77 -19.86
C PRO A 337 -19.82 -13.58 -18.90
N LEU A 338 -19.17 -12.49 -19.35
CA LEU A 338 -18.98 -11.26 -18.57
C LEU A 338 -20.02 -10.18 -18.94
N LEU A 339 -20.94 -10.48 -19.86
CA LEU A 339 -22.00 -9.58 -20.28
C LEU A 339 -23.04 -9.41 -19.16
N VAL A 340 -23.47 -8.18 -18.95
CA VAL A 340 -24.61 -7.83 -18.09
C VAL A 340 -25.71 -7.29 -19.00
N VAL A 341 -26.89 -7.92 -18.96
CA VAL A 341 -28.05 -7.58 -19.80
C VAL A 341 -29.28 -7.38 -18.94
N GLU A 342 -30.15 -6.47 -19.36
CA GLU A 342 -31.34 -6.09 -18.58
C GLU A 342 -32.60 -6.83 -19.08
N GLY A 343 -32.62 -7.23 -20.36
CA GLY A 343 -33.79 -7.79 -21.02
C GLY A 343 -33.66 -9.24 -21.47
N LYS A 344 -34.78 -9.98 -21.47
CA LYS A 344 -34.88 -11.33 -22.07
C LYS A 344 -34.51 -11.34 -23.56
N ARG A 345 -34.79 -10.23 -24.27
CA ARG A 345 -34.44 -10.09 -25.69
C ARG A 345 -32.93 -10.11 -25.89
N GLU A 346 -32.20 -9.27 -25.16
CA GLU A 346 -30.73 -9.21 -25.21
C GLU A 346 -30.09 -10.53 -24.79
N LEU A 347 -30.69 -11.22 -23.81
CA LEU A 347 -30.26 -12.56 -23.42
C LEU A 347 -30.39 -13.56 -24.58
N ASN A 348 -31.51 -13.54 -25.31
CA ASN A 348 -31.69 -14.39 -26.48
C ASN A 348 -30.68 -14.04 -27.58
N ASP A 349 -30.42 -12.75 -27.81
CA ASP A 349 -29.43 -12.29 -28.79
C ASP A 349 -28.02 -12.75 -28.41
N ALA A 350 -27.65 -12.69 -27.12
CA ALA A 350 -26.38 -13.21 -26.62
C ALA A 350 -26.27 -14.74 -26.78
N GLN A 351 -27.34 -15.49 -26.56
CA GLN A 351 -27.38 -16.94 -26.78
C GLN A 351 -27.23 -17.29 -28.26
N GLN A 352 -27.90 -16.55 -29.15
CA GLN A 352 -27.72 -16.69 -30.60
C GLN A 352 -26.28 -16.39 -31.02
N LEU A 353 -25.66 -15.36 -30.42
CA LEU A 353 -24.27 -15.01 -30.66
C LEU A 353 -23.30 -16.14 -30.29
N VAL A 354 -23.54 -16.84 -29.17
CA VAL A 354 -22.77 -18.06 -28.81
C VAL A 354 -22.92 -19.11 -29.90
N SER A 355 -24.15 -19.37 -30.35
CA SER A 355 -24.42 -20.37 -31.39
C SER A 355 -23.67 -20.05 -32.68
N ILE A 356 -23.75 -18.79 -33.15
CA ILE A 356 -23.02 -18.33 -34.34
C ILE A 356 -21.51 -18.53 -34.15
N CYS A 357 -20.93 -18.03 -33.06
CA CYS A 357 -19.49 -18.11 -32.87
C CYS A 357 -19.00 -19.56 -32.79
N LYS A 358 -19.78 -20.48 -32.20
CA LYS A 358 -19.46 -21.91 -32.15
C LYS A 358 -19.35 -22.52 -33.54
N GLU A 359 -20.32 -22.25 -34.43
CA GLU A 359 -20.32 -22.75 -35.81
C GLU A 359 -19.08 -22.27 -36.58
N TYR A 360 -18.78 -20.96 -36.49
CA TYR A 360 -17.61 -20.39 -37.16
C TYR A 360 -16.28 -20.89 -36.58
N VAL A 361 -16.15 -20.99 -35.25
CA VAL A 361 -14.94 -21.52 -34.63
C VAL A 361 -14.70 -22.96 -35.07
N THR A 362 -15.74 -23.79 -35.08
CA THR A 362 -15.64 -25.20 -35.49
C THR A 362 -15.23 -25.30 -36.96
N GLY A 363 -15.96 -24.63 -37.86
CA GLY A 363 -15.69 -24.65 -39.29
C GLY A 363 -14.31 -24.12 -39.66
N ILE A 364 -13.94 -22.94 -39.16
CA ILE A 364 -12.63 -22.32 -39.47
C ILE A 364 -11.48 -23.16 -38.88
N SER A 365 -11.67 -23.76 -37.70
CA SER A 365 -10.64 -24.65 -37.13
C SER A 365 -10.42 -25.89 -37.99
N MET A 366 -11.50 -26.48 -38.55
CA MET A 366 -11.39 -27.60 -39.48
C MET A 366 -10.66 -27.19 -40.77
N GLU A 367 -10.98 -26.01 -41.33
CA GLU A 367 -10.34 -25.52 -42.56
C GLU A 367 -8.85 -25.21 -42.36
N LEU A 368 -8.47 -24.64 -41.20
CA LEU A 368 -7.06 -24.43 -40.87
C LEU A 368 -6.33 -25.77 -40.72
N MET A 369 -6.91 -26.74 -39.99
CA MET A 369 -6.33 -28.07 -39.85
C MET A 369 -6.17 -28.78 -41.19
N ARG A 370 -7.16 -28.66 -42.08
CA ARG A 370 -7.13 -29.23 -43.44
C ARG A 370 -5.96 -28.69 -44.26
N LYS A 371 -5.65 -27.40 -44.13
CA LYS A 371 -4.51 -26.76 -44.83
C LYS A 371 -3.15 -27.24 -44.33
N ASP A 372 -3.07 -27.64 -43.07
CA ASP A 372 -1.83 -28.10 -42.44
C ASP A 372 -1.56 -29.61 -42.66
N LEU A 373 -2.56 -30.37 -43.13
CA LEU A 373 -2.39 -31.81 -43.38
C LEU A 373 -1.57 -32.08 -44.66
N PRO A 374 -0.70 -33.10 -44.63
CA PRO A 374 -0.01 -33.58 -45.83
C PRO A 374 -0.99 -34.16 -46.86
N LYS A 375 -0.55 -34.23 -48.12
CA LYS A 375 -1.34 -34.76 -49.26
C LYS A 375 -0.57 -35.85 -50.00
N SER A 376 0.35 -36.53 -49.32
CA SER A 376 1.32 -37.44 -49.92
C SER A 376 0.68 -38.76 -50.32
N ASN A 377 -0.24 -39.26 -49.48
CA ASN A 377 -0.84 -40.56 -49.63
C ASN A 377 -2.35 -40.45 -49.87
N LEU A 378 -2.95 -41.45 -50.53
CA LEU A 378 -4.39 -41.48 -50.84
C LEU A 378 -5.25 -41.30 -49.58
N GLN A 379 -4.89 -41.92 -48.46
CA GLN A 379 -5.63 -41.82 -47.21
C GLN A 379 -5.62 -40.37 -46.65
N GLU A 380 -4.53 -39.65 -46.85
CA GLU A 380 -4.42 -38.25 -46.42
C GLU A 380 -5.23 -37.33 -47.33
N GLN A 381 -5.23 -37.60 -48.64
CA GLN A 381 -6.07 -36.88 -49.62
C GLN A 381 -7.56 -37.09 -49.33
N LEU A 382 -7.98 -38.33 -49.03
CA LEU A 382 -9.35 -38.62 -48.59
C LEU A 382 -9.70 -37.84 -47.32
N ARG A 383 -8.79 -37.77 -46.33
CA ARG A 383 -9.02 -37.01 -45.11
C ARG A 383 -9.18 -35.51 -45.38
N VAL A 384 -8.43 -34.96 -46.33
CA VAL A 384 -8.56 -33.56 -46.76
C VAL A 384 -9.93 -33.31 -47.42
N CYS A 385 -10.42 -34.25 -48.23
CA CYS A 385 -11.77 -34.19 -48.82
C CYS A 385 -12.87 -34.31 -47.74
N GLU A 386 -12.74 -35.22 -46.78
CA GLU A 386 -13.68 -35.36 -45.65
C GLU A 386 -13.81 -34.06 -44.85
N LEU A 387 -12.69 -33.42 -44.51
CA LEU A 387 -12.71 -32.15 -43.76
C LEU A 387 -13.35 -31.01 -44.55
N ALA A 388 -13.09 -30.94 -45.87
CA ALA A 388 -13.77 -29.99 -46.73
C ALA A 388 -15.28 -30.26 -46.79
N ALA A 389 -15.68 -31.54 -46.77
CA ALA A 389 -17.08 -31.94 -46.72
C ALA A 389 -17.76 -31.54 -45.41
N TYR A 390 -17.13 -31.81 -44.27
CA TYR A 390 -17.69 -31.43 -42.97
C TYR A 390 -17.83 -29.92 -42.82
N PHE A 391 -16.95 -29.13 -43.44
CA PHE A 391 -17.03 -27.68 -43.37
C PHE A 391 -18.29 -27.13 -44.07
N THR A 392 -18.81 -27.79 -45.11
CA THR A 392 -20.06 -27.37 -45.76
C THR A 392 -21.31 -27.59 -44.90
N HIS A 393 -21.21 -28.39 -43.83
CA HIS A 393 -22.30 -28.65 -42.90
C HIS A 393 -22.35 -27.65 -41.73
N CYS A 394 -21.36 -26.76 -41.60
CA CYS A 394 -21.39 -25.70 -40.59
C CYS A 394 -22.46 -24.65 -40.93
N ASN A 395 -23.25 -24.22 -39.93
CA ASN A 395 -24.32 -23.25 -40.15
C ASN A 395 -23.77 -21.81 -40.20
N LEU A 396 -23.20 -21.45 -41.34
CA LEU A 396 -22.58 -20.14 -41.60
C LEU A 396 -23.55 -19.19 -42.31
N GLN A 397 -23.17 -17.91 -42.40
CA GLN A 397 -23.91 -16.98 -43.25
C GLN A 397 -23.84 -17.43 -44.71
N PRO A 398 -24.89 -17.21 -45.52
CA PRO A 398 -24.98 -17.74 -46.89
C PRO A 398 -23.76 -17.43 -47.76
N MET A 399 -23.21 -16.21 -47.68
CA MET A 399 -22.00 -15.84 -48.42
C MET A 399 -20.79 -16.72 -48.06
N HIS A 400 -20.58 -17.02 -46.78
CA HIS A 400 -19.47 -17.86 -46.33
C HIS A 400 -19.72 -19.34 -46.63
N LEU A 401 -20.98 -19.79 -46.54
CA LEU A 401 -21.35 -21.16 -46.91
C LEU A 401 -21.03 -21.44 -48.38
N ILE A 402 -21.32 -20.51 -49.29
CA ILE A 402 -20.95 -20.62 -50.71
C ILE A 402 -19.43 -20.82 -50.86
N LEU A 403 -18.62 -20.05 -50.13
CA LEU A 403 -17.17 -20.20 -50.16
C LEU A 403 -16.72 -21.60 -49.71
N THR A 404 -17.35 -22.18 -48.68
CA THR A 404 -17.03 -23.56 -48.25
C THR A 404 -17.33 -24.60 -49.32
N VAL A 405 -18.45 -24.46 -50.04
CA VAL A 405 -18.84 -25.36 -51.12
C VAL A 405 -17.89 -25.23 -52.31
N CYS A 406 -17.45 -24.02 -52.65
CA CYS A 406 -16.43 -23.80 -53.69
C CYS A 406 -15.10 -24.49 -53.34
N VAL A 407 -14.67 -24.39 -52.08
CA VAL A 407 -13.45 -25.08 -51.60
C VAL A 407 -13.60 -26.60 -51.72
N MET A 408 -14.73 -27.13 -51.26
CA MET A 408 -15.06 -28.56 -51.36
C MET A 408 -15.02 -29.06 -52.80
N TRP A 409 -15.67 -28.34 -53.72
CA TRP A 409 -15.69 -28.70 -55.14
C TRP A 409 -14.27 -28.73 -55.73
N SER A 410 -13.45 -27.72 -55.44
CA SER A 410 -12.06 -27.67 -55.91
C SER A 410 -11.24 -28.85 -55.38
N VAL A 411 -11.35 -29.14 -54.09
CA VAL A 411 -10.58 -30.21 -53.44
C VAL A 411 -10.98 -31.58 -53.98
N MET A 412 -12.27 -31.81 -54.21
CA MET A 412 -12.73 -33.07 -54.80
C MET A 412 -12.35 -33.19 -56.27
N GLY A 413 -12.46 -32.10 -57.04
CA GLY A 413 -12.10 -32.08 -58.46
C GLY A 413 -10.63 -32.37 -58.74
N ASP A 414 -9.73 -32.04 -57.81
CA ASP A 414 -8.29 -32.32 -57.93
C ASP A 414 -7.91 -33.78 -57.56
N THR A 415 -8.84 -34.54 -56.95
CA THR A 415 -8.59 -35.93 -56.47
C THR A 415 -9.12 -37.03 -57.40
N TRP A 416 -9.87 -36.67 -58.44
CA TRP A 416 -10.37 -37.57 -59.49
C TRP A 416 -9.69 -37.23 -60.81
#